data_AF-A0A5R9NYV3-F1
#
_entry.id   AF-A0A5R9NYV3-F1
#
_cell.length_a   1.000
_cell.length_b   1.000
_cell.length_c   1.000
_cell.angle_alpha   90.00
_cell.angle_beta   90.00
_cell.angle_gamma   90.00
#
_symmetry.space_group_name_H-M   'P 1'
#
loop_
_entity.id
_entity.type
_entity.pdbx_description
1 polymer ?
#
loop_
_entity_poly.entity_id
_entity_poly.type
_entity_poly.pdbx_seq_one_letter_code
_entity_poly.pdbx_strand_id
1 'polypeptide(L)'
;MKINWHENPLKTSVVLDEIEKKIFAEKAKIRELKSAAQSAALHLRDKSEKLYDPDRARSYLQHALDENGLKERANDMLVELESGFHCGDCTCVATSCEKCFAEDILEINTLEGLSQHSAHKLDVLYGREDAVGIEEVLGALEVEIAEALGDAREEEHAEAVKVYEWLLRYKTEKLGFRIRPLFS
;
A
#
# COMPACT_ATOMS: atom_id res chain seq x y z
N MET A 1 0.86 15.35 -11.00
CA MET A 1 0.39 14.21 -10.20
C MET A 1 -0.74 14.72 -9.33
N LYS A 2 -1.86 13.99 -9.28
CA LYS A 2 -3.03 14.34 -8.48
C LYS A 2 -3.45 13.14 -7.65
N ILE A 3 -3.53 13.31 -6.32
CA ILE A 3 -4.07 12.29 -5.42
C ILE A 3 -5.56 12.56 -5.24
N ASN A 4 -6.40 11.55 -5.49
CA ASN A 4 -7.83 11.60 -5.20
C ASN A 4 -8.08 10.81 -3.91
N TRP A 5 -8.11 11.54 -2.78
CA TRP A 5 -8.43 10.97 -1.48
C TRP A 5 -9.86 10.46 -1.44
N HIS A 6 -10.03 9.25 -0.92
CA HIS A 6 -11.32 8.55 -0.84
C HIS A 6 -11.73 8.32 0.62
N GLU A 7 -13.03 8.17 0.89
CA GLU A 7 -13.51 7.91 2.25
C GLU A 7 -12.96 6.60 2.83
N ASN A 8 -12.92 5.54 2.01
CA ASN A 8 -12.07 4.38 2.26
C ASN A 8 -10.62 4.70 1.85
N PRO A 9 -9.67 4.83 2.79
CA PRO A 9 -8.27 5.14 2.48
C PRO A 9 -7.62 4.13 1.53
N LEU A 10 -8.04 2.86 1.60
CA LEU A 10 -7.56 1.75 0.76
C LEU A 10 -8.04 1.85 -0.70
N LYS A 11 -8.80 2.89 -1.05
CA LYS A 11 -9.26 3.19 -2.41
C LYS A 11 -8.71 4.51 -2.94
N THR A 12 -7.82 5.16 -2.19
CA THR A 12 -7.16 6.39 -2.63
C THR A 12 -6.40 6.13 -3.94
N SER A 13 -6.69 6.89 -4.98
CA SER A 13 -6.04 6.77 -6.29
C SER A 13 -5.08 7.92 -6.56
N VAL A 14 -4.10 7.67 -7.41
CA VAL A 14 -3.15 8.69 -7.88
C VAL A 14 -3.17 8.72 -9.39
N VAL A 15 -3.47 9.89 -9.96
CA VAL A 15 -3.52 10.11 -11.40
C VAL A 15 -2.29 10.88 -11.84
N LEU A 16 -1.64 10.37 -12.88
CA LEU A 16 -0.46 10.97 -13.49
C LEU A 16 -0.84 11.62 -14.83
N ASP A 17 -0.18 12.72 -15.19
CA ASP A 17 -0.25 13.24 -16.55
C ASP A 17 0.60 12.41 -17.54
N GLU A 18 0.51 12.72 -18.84
CA GLU A 18 1.22 11.98 -19.88
C GLU A 18 2.75 12.00 -19.77
N ILE A 19 3.31 13.09 -19.23
CA ILE A 19 4.76 13.20 -19.02
C ILE A 19 5.15 12.38 -17.79
N GLU A 20 4.38 12.47 -16.72
CA GLU A 20 4.55 11.73 -15.49
C GLU A 20 4.44 10.22 -15.71
N LYS A 21 3.48 9.75 -16.54
CA LYS A 21 3.35 8.34 -16.92
C LYS A 21 4.60 7.81 -17.63
N LYS A 22 5.21 8.60 -18.51
CA LYS A 22 6.46 8.22 -19.18
C LYS A 22 7.62 8.13 -18.20
N ILE A 23 7.75 9.11 -17.29
CA ILE A 23 8.78 9.09 -16.24
C ILE A 23 8.58 7.89 -15.31
N PHE A 24 7.33 7.63 -14.91
CA PHE A 24 6.96 6.51 -14.07
C PHE A 24 7.36 5.17 -14.71
N ALA A 25 7.02 4.97 -15.99
CA ALA A 25 7.37 3.74 -16.71
C ALA A 25 8.88 3.50 -16.74
N GLU A 26 9.70 4.54 -16.95
CA GLU A 26 11.16 4.42 -16.91
C GLU A 26 11.68 4.13 -15.50
N LYS A 27 11.12 4.78 -14.46
CA LYS A 27 11.49 4.47 -13.07
C LYS A 27 11.10 3.04 -12.66
N ALA A 28 9.93 2.56 -13.08
CA ALA A 28 9.46 1.19 -12.85
C ALA A 28 10.42 0.17 -13.49
N LYS A 29 10.82 0.39 -14.74
CA LYS A 29 11.86 -0.44 -15.40
C LYS A 29 13.17 -0.42 -14.61
N ILE A 30 13.66 0.75 -14.21
CA ILE A 30 14.90 0.87 -13.43
C ILE A 30 14.81 0.08 -12.11
N ARG A 31 13.66 0.10 -11.44
CA ARG A 31 13.41 -0.68 -10.22
C ARG A 31 13.54 -2.18 -10.49
N GLU A 32 12.86 -2.70 -11.51
CA GLU A 32 12.92 -4.12 -11.87
C GLU A 32 14.33 -4.56 -12.26
N LEU A 33 15.04 -3.75 -13.06
CA LEU A 33 16.43 -4.00 -13.44
C LEU A 33 17.36 -4.04 -12.21
N LYS A 34 17.16 -3.12 -11.25
CA LYS A 34 17.91 -3.11 -9.98
C LYS A 34 17.62 -4.37 -9.15
N SER A 35 16.35 -4.76 -9.03
CA SER A 35 15.93 -5.96 -8.31
C SER A 35 16.54 -7.23 -8.91
N ALA A 36 16.51 -7.36 -10.25
CA ALA A 36 17.15 -8.46 -10.96
C ALA A 36 18.67 -8.49 -10.76
N ALA A 37 19.33 -7.33 -10.84
CA ALA A 37 20.78 -7.23 -10.61
C ALA A 37 21.17 -7.61 -9.18
N GLN A 38 20.41 -7.17 -8.17
CA GLN A 38 20.63 -7.52 -6.77
C GLN A 38 20.43 -9.02 -6.53
N SER A 39 19.36 -9.60 -7.09
CA SER A 39 19.07 -11.03 -7.00
C SER A 39 20.17 -11.86 -7.67
N ALA A 40 20.64 -11.44 -8.85
CA ALA A 40 21.77 -12.08 -9.52
C ALA A 40 23.06 -11.96 -8.71
N ALA A 41 23.34 -10.79 -8.13
CA ALA A 41 24.54 -10.58 -7.30
C ALA A 41 24.56 -11.48 -6.07
N LEU A 42 23.41 -11.70 -5.42
CA LEU A 42 23.28 -12.64 -4.29
C LEU A 42 23.74 -14.04 -4.68
N HIS A 43 23.34 -14.51 -5.86
CA HIS A 43 23.69 -15.84 -6.39
C HIS A 43 25.12 -15.95 -6.94
N LEU A 44 25.88 -14.85 -6.97
CA LEU A 44 27.25 -14.80 -7.50
C LEU A 44 28.29 -14.41 -6.44
N ARG A 45 27.87 -14.11 -5.21
CA ARG A 45 28.71 -13.47 -4.18
C ARG A 45 29.89 -14.33 -3.70
N ASP A 46 29.69 -15.63 -3.46
CA ASP A 46 30.75 -16.56 -3.05
C ASP A 46 30.47 -17.98 -3.54
N LYS A 47 31.42 -18.58 -4.27
CA LYS A 47 31.33 -19.96 -4.82
C LYS A 47 31.21 -21.06 -3.78
N SER A 48 31.55 -20.77 -2.52
CA SER A 48 31.49 -21.71 -1.41
C SER A 48 30.16 -21.68 -0.65
N GLU A 49 29.30 -20.70 -0.92
CA GLU A 49 27.99 -20.59 -0.28
C GLU A 49 26.93 -21.49 -0.94
N LYS A 50 26.02 -22.01 -0.12
CA LYS A 50 24.84 -22.77 -0.59
C LYS A 50 23.94 -22.01 -1.57
N LEU A 51 24.08 -20.68 -1.64
CA LEU A 51 23.29 -19.80 -2.49
C LEU A 51 23.95 -19.51 -3.84
N TYR A 52 25.20 -19.98 -4.08
CA TYR A 52 25.87 -19.78 -5.36
C TYR A 52 25.20 -20.59 -6.47
N ASP A 53 24.64 -19.89 -7.45
CA ASP A 53 23.90 -20.50 -8.56
C ASP A 53 23.94 -19.58 -9.79
N PRO A 54 24.95 -19.75 -10.68
CA PRO A 54 25.08 -18.94 -11.89
C PRO A 54 23.90 -19.05 -12.85
N ASP A 55 23.24 -20.21 -12.90
CA ASP A 55 22.09 -20.43 -13.78
C ASP A 55 20.87 -19.65 -13.28
N ARG A 56 20.66 -19.63 -11.95
CA ARG A 56 19.64 -18.80 -11.33
C ARG A 56 19.92 -17.31 -11.47
N ALA A 57 21.18 -16.88 -11.30
CA ALA A 57 21.58 -15.50 -11.56
C ALA A 57 21.28 -15.09 -13.02
N ARG A 58 21.61 -15.96 -13.97
CA ARG A 58 21.31 -15.75 -15.40
C ARG A 58 19.82 -15.65 -15.67
N SER A 59 18.99 -16.48 -15.02
CA SER A 59 17.54 -16.43 -15.18
C SER A 59 16.95 -15.08 -14.77
N TYR A 60 17.37 -14.52 -13.62
CA TYR A 60 16.94 -13.18 -13.20
C TYR A 60 17.32 -12.09 -14.21
N LEU A 61 18.56 -12.14 -14.73
CA LEU A 61 19.02 -11.17 -15.72
C LEU A 61 18.32 -11.33 -17.08
N GLN A 62 18.00 -12.56 -17.49
CA GLN A 62 17.28 -12.80 -18.75
C GLN A 62 15.85 -12.24 -18.69
N HIS A 63 15.16 -12.40 -17.56
CA HIS A 63 13.85 -11.80 -17.38
C HIS A 63 13.90 -10.27 -17.47
N ALA A 64 14.95 -9.66 -16.92
CA ALA A 64 15.21 -8.22 -17.01
C ALA A 64 15.52 -7.71 -18.44
N LEU A 65 15.79 -8.59 -19.41
CA LEU A 65 15.97 -8.21 -20.83
C LEU A 65 14.67 -8.26 -21.63
N ASP A 66 13.57 -8.76 -21.05
CA ASP A 66 12.27 -8.78 -21.70
C ASP A 66 11.61 -7.39 -21.62
N GLU A 67 11.84 -6.55 -22.63
CA GLU A 67 11.28 -5.21 -22.71
C GLU A 67 9.75 -5.19 -22.68
N ASN A 68 9.10 -6.22 -23.25
CA ASN A 68 7.64 -6.31 -23.25
C ASN A 68 7.13 -6.65 -21.86
N GLY A 69 7.74 -7.64 -21.20
CA GLY A 69 7.40 -7.99 -19.81
C GLY A 69 7.61 -6.82 -18.84
N LEU A 70 8.69 -6.06 -18.98
CA LEU A 70 8.92 -4.85 -18.18
C LEU A 70 7.87 -3.77 -18.44
N LYS A 71 7.44 -3.60 -19.69
CA LYS A 71 6.41 -2.63 -20.06
C LYS A 71 5.04 -3.05 -19.52
N GLU A 72 4.68 -4.33 -19.61
CA GLU A 72 3.45 -4.88 -19.05
C GLU A 72 3.41 -4.65 -17.55
N ARG A 73 4.48 -5.00 -16.84
CA ARG A 73 4.55 -4.80 -15.39
C ARG A 73 4.44 -3.33 -14.96
N ALA A 74 5.08 -2.42 -15.69
CA ALA A 74 4.93 -0.98 -15.44
C ALA A 74 3.48 -0.51 -15.67
N ASN A 75 2.77 -1.09 -16.65
CA ASN A 75 1.36 -0.78 -16.87
C ASN A 75 0.48 -1.35 -15.74
N ASP A 76 0.75 -2.55 -15.25
CA ASP A 76 -0.01 -3.16 -14.15
C ASP A 76 0.07 -2.29 -12.89
N MET A 77 1.29 -1.86 -12.52
CA MET A 77 1.50 -0.88 -11.44
C MET A 77 0.71 0.41 -11.65
N LEU A 78 0.71 0.95 -12.87
CA LEU A 78 0.00 2.17 -13.19
C LEU A 78 -1.53 2.00 -13.08
N VAL A 79 -2.06 0.86 -13.55
CA VAL A 79 -3.49 0.53 -13.46
C VAL A 79 -3.94 0.42 -12.01
N GLU A 80 -3.17 -0.23 -11.15
CA GLU A 80 -3.50 -0.33 -9.73
C GLU A 80 -3.41 1.02 -9.01
N LEU A 81 -2.38 1.82 -9.32
CA LEU A 81 -2.21 3.17 -8.79
C LEU A 81 -3.40 4.08 -9.15
N GLU A 82 -3.84 4.05 -10.41
CA GLU A 82 -4.94 4.91 -10.90
C GLU A 82 -6.32 4.41 -10.48
N SER A 83 -6.51 3.10 -10.32
CA SER A 83 -7.76 2.54 -9.78
C SER A 83 -7.88 2.67 -8.26
N GLY A 84 -6.76 2.93 -7.58
CA GLY A 84 -6.70 2.92 -6.12
C GLY A 84 -6.80 1.52 -5.52
N PHE A 85 -6.76 0.47 -6.34
CA PHE A 85 -6.94 -0.90 -5.90
C PHE A 85 -5.67 -1.45 -5.26
N HIS A 86 -5.82 -2.08 -4.10
CA HIS A 86 -4.78 -2.84 -3.43
C HIS A 86 -5.04 -4.34 -3.66
N CYS A 87 -4.16 -5.03 -4.38
CA CYS A 87 -4.28 -6.47 -4.64
C CYS A 87 -3.48 -7.33 -3.64
N GLY A 88 -3.94 -8.56 -3.40
CA GLY A 88 -3.16 -9.60 -2.71
C GLY A 88 -2.76 -9.31 -1.26
N ASP A 89 -1.58 -9.83 -0.89
CA ASP A 89 -1.00 -9.84 0.47
C ASP A 89 -0.56 -8.46 1.00
N CYS A 90 -0.96 -7.34 0.40
CA CYS A 90 -0.67 -6.03 0.98
C CYS A 90 -1.36 -5.80 2.34
N THR A 91 -2.31 -6.67 2.73
CA THR A 91 -2.89 -6.83 4.07
C THR A 91 -2.17 -7.90 4.94
N CYS A 92 -1.23 -8.66 4.37
CA CYS A 92 -0.44 -9.74 4.99
C CYS A 92 1.07 -9.43 5.14
N VAL A 93 1.60 -8.52 4.32
CA VAL A 93 2.91 -7.87 4.41
C VAL A 93 2.74 -6.44 3.94
N ALA A 94 2.96 -5.46 4.81
CA ALA A 94 2.90 -4.05 4.42
C ALA A 94 3.71 -3.83 3.13
N THR A 95 3.13 -3.11 2.17
CA THR A 95 3.83 -2.56 0.99
C THR A 95 4.38 -3.56 -0.04
N SER A 96 3.56 -4.52 -0.48
CA SER A 96 3.97 -5.48 -1.53
C SER A 96 3.06 -5.61 -2.76
N CYS A 97 1.93 -4.89 -2.82
CA CYS A 97 1.12 -4.86 -4.05
C CYS A 97 1.70 -3.90 -5.09
N GLU A 98 1.24 -4.01 -6.33
CA GLU A 98 1.73 -3.18 -7.43
C GLU A 98 1.39 -1.69 -7.20
N LYS A 99 0.24 -1.37 -6.58
CA LYS A 99 -0.04 0.01 -6.11
C LYS A 99 1.00 0.53 -5.11
N CYS A 100 1.38 -0.26 -4.10
CA CYS A 100 2.38 0.17 -3.12
C CYS A 100 3.76 0.36 -3.78
N PHE A 101 4.13 -0.49 -4.72
CA PHE A 101 5.36 -0.31 -5.49
C PHE A 101 5.30 0.93 -6.39
N ALA A 102 4.14 1.21 -6.98
CA ALA A 102 3.92 2.41 -7.77
C ALA A 102 4.06 3.69 -6.91
N GLU A 103 3.51 3.69 -5.69
CA GLU A 103 3.65 4.79 -4.75
C GLU A 103 5.11 5.01 -4.31
N ASP A 104 5.85 3.93 -4.03
CA ASP A 104 7.28 4.00 -3.69
C ASP A 104 8.13 4.56 -4.85
N ILE A 105 7.82 4.19 -6.10
CA ILE A 105 8.45 4.78 -7.30
C ILE A 105 8.22 6.30 -7.40
N LEU A 106 7.05 6.75 -6.97
CA LEU A 106 6.64 8.15 -6.93
C LEU A 106 7.07 8.86 -5.64
N GLU A 107 7.73 8.15 -4.71
CA GLU A 107 8.19 8.66 -3.42
C GLU A 107 7.03 9.22 -2.57
N ILE A 108 5.88 8.55 -2.62
CA ILE A 108 4.69 8.86 -1.82
C ILE A 108 4.23 7.62 -1.04
N ASN A 109 3.39 7.83 -0.03
CA ASN A 109 2.70 6.76 0.69
C ASN A 109 1.31 7.26 1.09
N THR A 110 0.26 6.77 0.44
CA THR A 110 -1.11 7.22 0.72
C THR A 110 -1.67 6.64 2.03
N LEU A 111 -0.99 5.64 2.61
CA LEU A 111 -1.35 4.95 3.85
C LEU A 111 -0.27 5.16 4.94
N GLU A 112 0.44 6.29 4.91
CA GLU A 112 1.53 6.55 5.85
C GLU A 112 1.10 6.42 7.32
N GLY A 113 1.87 5.66 8.09
CA GLY A 113 1.60 5.40 9.50
C GLY A 113 0.47 4.38 9.76
N LEU A 114 -0.11 3.77 8.72
CA LEU A 114 -1.06 2.67 8.87
C LEU A 114 -0.29 1.34 8.88
N SER A 115 -0.44 0.56 9.95
CA SER A 115 0.18 -0.76 9.99
C SER A 115 -0.60 -1.74 9.11
N GLN A 116 0.00 -2.89 8.83
CA GLN A 116 -0.66 -3.96 8.10
C GLN A 116 -1.93 -4.47 8.83
N HIS A 117 -1.85 -4.71 10.13
CA HIS A 117 -3.01 -5.17 10.91
C HIS A 117 -4.11 -4.10 10.90
N SER A 118 -3.71 -2.83 10.98
CA SER A 118 -4.61 -1.69 10.87
C SER A 118 -5.32 -1.66 9.52
N ALA A 119 -4.57 -1.87 8.43
CA ALA A 119 -5.10 -1.90 7.07
C ALA A 119 -6.06 -3.06 6.84
N HIS A 120 -5.71 -4.27 7.31
CA HIS A 120 -6.60 -5.43 7.24
C HIS A 120 -7.91 -5.20 8.01
N LYS A 121 -7.82 -4.57 9.19
CA LYS A 121 -9.01 -4.23 9.97
C LYS A 121 -9.92 -3.24 9.22
N LEU A 122 -9.35 -2.23 8.58
CA LEU A 122 -10.12 -1.31 7.74
C LEU A 122 -10.78 -2.05 6.56
N ASP A 123 -10.04 -2.93 5.87
CA ASP A 123 -10.58 -3.73 4.76
C ASP A 123 -11.82 -4.54 5.19
N VAL A 124 -11.76 -5.16 6.37
CA VAL A 124 -12.88 -5.88 6.97
C VAL A 124 -14.06 -4.95 7.28
N LEU A 125 -13.80 -3.78 7.87
CA LEU A 125 -14.84 -2.84 8.28
C LEU A 125 -15.55 -2.14 7.11
N TYR A 126 -14.81 -1.79 6.05
CA TYR A 126 -15.41 -1.20 4.84
C TYR A 126 -16.16 -2.24 3.98
N GLY A 127 -15.83 -3.53 4.13
CA GLY A 127 -16.50 -4.63 3.44
C GLY A 127 -16.23 -4.66 1.93
N ARG A 128 -16.89 -5.59 1.22
CA ARG A 128 -16.53 -5.94 -0.17
C ARG A 128 -16.96 -4.95 -1.27
N GLU A 129 -17.65 -3.86 -0.95
CA GLU A 129 -18.19 -2.95 -1.98
C GLU A 129 -18.16 -1.45 -1.58
N ASP A 130 -17.38 -1.08 -0.56
CA ASP A 130 -17.38 0.30 -0.01
C ASP A 130 -18.81 0.79 0.33
N ALA A 131 -19.71 -0.13 0.67
CA ALA A 131 -21.09 0.18 1.02
C ALA A 131 -21.21 0.97 2.34
N VAL A 132 -20.09 1.06 3.07
CA VAL A 132 -19.96 1.66 4.39
C VAL A 132 -19.09 2.92 4.28
N GLY A 133 -19.62 4.06 4.74
CA GLY A 133 -18.90 5.33 4.75
C GLY A 133 -17.89 5.43 5.91
N ILE A 134 -16.99 6.42 5.85
CA ILE A 134 -15.97 6.61 6.90
C ILE A 134 -16.57 6.84 8.30
N GLU A 135 -17.74 7.47 8.37
CA GLU A 135 -18.44 7.72 9.65
C GLU A 135 -18.96 6.42 10.29
N GLU A 136 -19.46 5.49 9.48
CA GLU A 136 -19.97 4.21 9.96
C GLU A 136 -18.81 3.33 10.45
N VAL A 137 -17.66 3.36 9.76
CA VAL A 137 -16.44 2.68 10.21
C VAL A 137 -15.93 3.26 11.53
N LEU A 138 -15.91 4.60 11.67
CA LEU A 138 -15.55 5.25 12.93
C LEU A 138 -16.50 4.85 14.06
N GLY A 139 -17.81 4.84 13.82
CA GLY A 139 -18.80 4.40 14.80
C GLY A 139 -18.65 2.94 15.22
N ALA A 140 -18.34 2.04 14.27
CA ALA A 140 -18.06 0.64 14.57
C ALA A 140 -16.83 0.47 15.46
N LEU A 141 -15.76 1.24 15.21
CA LEU A 141 -14.56 1.25 16.04
C LEU A 141 -14.84 1.80 17.45
N GLU A 142 -15.67 2.84 17.58
CA GLU A 142 -16.07 3.39 18.89
C GLU A 142 -16.82 2.36 19.75
N VAL A 143 -17.74 1.60 19.13
CA VAL A 143 -18.46 0.52 19.82
C VAL A 143 -17.50 -0.56 20.28
N GLU A 144 -16.60 -1.02 19.40
CA GLU A 144 -15.61 -2.04 19.74
C GLU A 144 -14.69 -1.58 20.87
N ILE A 145 -14.22 -0.33 20.83
CA ILE A 145 -13.40 0.27 21.90
C ILE A 145 -14.19 0.37 23.23
N ALA A 146 -15.48 0.71 23.18
CA ALA A 146 -16.30 0.81 24.38
C ALA A 146 -16.58 -0.57 25.02
N GLU A 147 -16.89 -1.58 24.22
CA GLU A 147 -17.09 -2.97 24.68
C GLU A 147 -15.80 -3.53 25.30
N ALA A 148 -14.67 -3.27 24.64
CA ALA A 148 -13.33 -3.63 25.10
C ALA A 148 -12.97 -3.10 26.50
N LEU A 149 -13.36 -1.86 26.82
CA LEU A 149 -13.13 -1.24 28.13
C LEU A 149 -13.95 -1.91 29.25
N GLY A 150 -15.07 -2.57 28.92
CA GLY A 150 -15.88 -3.33 29.88
C GLY A 150 -15.31 -4.71 30.22
N ASP A 151 -14.51 -5.29 29.33
CA ASP A 151 -14.10 -6.71 29.35
C ASP A 151 -12.64 -6.96 29.80
N ALA A 152 -11.88 -5.92 30.16
CA ALA A 152 -10.49 -6.00 30.65
C ALA A 152 -9.48 -6.74 29.74
N ARG A 153 -9.68 -6.79 28.41
CA ARG A 153 -8.75 -7.43 27.44
C ARG A 153 -7.73 -6.47 26.81
N GLU A 154 -7.00 -5.72 27.61
CA GLU A 154 -6.20 -4.54 27.19
C GLU A 154 -5.39 -4.68 25.87
N GLU A 155 -4.84 -5.85 25.57
CA GLU A 155 -4.01 -6.08 24.37
C GLU A 155 -4.80 -6.19 23.06
N GLU A 156 -6.04 -6.70 23.08
CA GLU A 156 -6.87 -6.87 21.86
C GLU A 156 -7.36 -5.51 21.29
N HIS A 157 -7.34 -4.46 22.12
CA HIS A 157 -7.95 -3.15 21.81
C HIS A 157 -6.97 -2.12 21.28
N ALA A 158 -5.68 -2.30 21.57
CA ALA A 158 -4.64 -1.34 21.21
C ALA A 158 -4.63 -1.08 19.69
N GLU A 159 -5.01 -2.08 18.89
CA GLU A 159 -5.12 -1.95 17.46
C GLU A 159 -6.37 -1.18 17.03
N ALA A 160 -7.52 -1.40 17.66
CA ALA A 160 -8.76 -0.67 17.39
C ALA A 160 -8.58 0.83 17.64
N VAL A 161 -7.95 1.19 18.77
CA VAL A 161 -7.63 2.58 19.11
C VAL A 161 -6.69 3.20 18.09
N LYS A 162 -5.61 2.52 17.69
CA LYS A 162 -4.68 3.01 16.66
C LYS A 162 -5.37 3.25 15.32
N VAL A 163 -6.22 2.31 14.88
CA VAL A 163 -6.98 2.44 13.63
C VAL A 163 -7.92 3.63 13.70
N TYR A 164 -8.65 3.77 14.81
CA TYR A 164 -9.56 4.89 15.03
C TYR A 164 -8.84 6.25 15.00
N GLU A 165 -7.75 6.39 15.76
CA GLU A 165 -6.94 7.61 15.79
C GLU A 165 -6.36 7.94 14.41
N TRP A 166 -5.84 6.92 13.71
CA TRP A 166 -5.32 7.10 12.35
C TRP A 166 -6.41 7.57 11.39
N LEU A 167 -7.60 6.95 11.44
CA LEU A 167 -8.71 7.26 10.53
C LEU A 167 -9.31 8.64 10.81
N LEU A 168 -9.38 9.06 12.08
CA LEU A 168 -9.73 10.44 12.45
C LEU A 168 -8.76 11.47 11.87
N ARG A 169 -7.45 11.19 11.98
CA ARG A 169 -6.41 12.04 11.39
C ARG A 169 -6.56 12.10 9.87
N TYR A 170 -6.72 10.94 9.22
CA TYR A 170 -6.94 10.84 7.78
C TYR A 170 -8.16 11.66 7.32
N LYS A 171 -9.30 11.50 7.98
CA LYS A 171 -10.53 12.25 7.71
C LYS A 171 -10.33 13.76 7.84
N THR A 172 -9.62 14.19 8.87
CA THR A 172 -9.37 15.61 9.14
C THR A 172 -8.41 16.21 8.12
N GLU A 173 -7.27 15.56 7.89
CA GLU A 173 -6.17 16.10 7.09
C GLU A 173 -6.37 15.92 5.59
N LYS A 174 -6.94 14.80 5.15
CA LYS A 174 -7.02 14.42 3.73
C LYS A 174 -8.38 14.72 3.11
N LEU A 175 -9.47 14.47 3.85
CA LEU A 175 -10.83 14.73 3.38
C LEU A 175 -11.32 16.14 3.72
N GLY A 176 -10.57 16.91 4.51
CA GLY A 176 -10.85 18.32 4.79
C GLY A 176 -12.05 18.55 5.70
N PHE A 177 -12.49 17.54 6.47
CA PHE A 177 -13.50 17.73 7.49
C PHE A 177 -12.95 18.59 8.62
N ARG A 178 -13.51 19.80 8.77
CA ARG A 178 -13.27 20.62 9.96
C ARG A 178 -14.06 20.02 11.11
N ILE A 179 -13.37 19.59 12.16
CA ILE A 179 -13.99 19.32 13.46
C ILE A 179 -14.79 20.58 13.81
N ARG A 180 -16.13 20.49 13.86
CA ARG A 180 -16.92 21.56 14.47
C ARG A 180 -16.44 21.64 15.92
N PRO A 181 -15.90 22.78 16.39
CA PRO A 181 -15.55 22.90 17.79
C PRO A 181 -16.81 22.59 18.60
N LEU A 182 -16.69 21.65 19.54
CA LEU A 182 -17.81 21.17 20.36
C LEU A 182 -18.41 22.27 21.25
N PHE A 183 -17.84 23.46 21.28
CA PHE A 183 -18.34 24.61 21.99
C PHE A 183 -18.10 25.89 21.17
N SER A 184 -19.20 26.56 20.80
CA SER A 184 -19.26 27.96 20.33
C SER A 184 -20.08 28.78 21.31
#